data_AF-A0A4S3LRX2-F1
#
_entry.id   AF-A0A4S3LRX2-F1
#
_cell.length_a   1.000
_cell.length_b   1.000
_cell.length_c   1.000
_cell.angle_alpha   90.00
_cell.angle_beta   90.00
_cell.angle_gamma   90.00
#
_symmetry.space_group_name_H-M   'P 1'
#
loop_
_entity.id
_entity.type
_entity.pdbx_description
1 polymer ?
#
loop_
_entity_poly.entity_id
_entity_poly.type
_entity_poly.pdbx_seq_one_letter_code
_entity_poly.pdbx_strand_id
1 'polypeptide(L)'
;DHKVVLPLATAGSIGHMLAVDYALKPVLASLKAQEVLQGVFADDSLITDYQTFPATLDPALAERLNESLENFYLALSRRRPVATPAASLSAQVLRV
;
A
#
# COMPACT_ATOMS: atom_id res chain seq x y z
N ASP A 1 -7.56 3.70 13.48
CA ASP A 1 -8.73 3.25 12.70
C ASP A 1 -8.94 4.15 11.50
N HIS A 2 -9.60 3.67 10.43
CA HIS A 2 -9.89 4.37 9.16
C HIS A 2 -8.83 4.37 8.03
N LYS A 3 -7.94 3.37 7.97
CA LYS A 3 -6.91 3.32 6.93
C LYS A 3 -7.48 2.89 5.56
N VAL A 4 -7.05 3.59 4.52
CA VAL A 4 -7.14 3.13 3.11
C VAL A 4 -5.91 2.29 2.84
N VAL A 5 -6.07 1.16 2.15
CA VAL A 5 -4.98 0.25 1.81
C VAL A 5 -4.95 0.02 0.30
N LEU A 6 -3.78 0.21 -0.31
CA LEU A 6 -3.48 -0.24 -1.67
C LEU A 6 -2.59 -1.48 -1.57
N PRO A 7 -3.10 -2.69 -1.87
CA PRO A 7 -2.29 -3.90 -1.87
C PRO A 7 -1.32 -3.92 -3.05
N LEU A 8 -0.05 -4.22 -2.81
CA LEU A 8 0.96 -4.45 -3.84
C LEU A 8 1.59 -5.82 -3.61
N ALA A 9 1.82 -6.58 -4.67
CA ALA A 9 2.49 -7.88 -4.59
C ALA A 9 3.32 -8.14 -5.84
N THR A 10 4.40 -8.90 -5.67
CA THR A 10 5.17 -9.48 -6.78
C THR A 10 5.26 -10.99 -6.62
N ALA A 11 5.44 -11.72 -7.71
CA ALA A 11 5.80 -13.13 -7.67
C ALA A 11 6.45 -13.58 -8.99
N GLY A 12 7.22 -14.66 -8.95
CA GLY A 12 7.88 -15.22 -10.13
C GLY A 12 6.96 -15.90 -11.16
N SER A 13 5.64 -15.90 -10.94
CA SER A 13 4.66 -16.34 -11.94
C SER A 13 3.24 -15.87 -11.63
N ILE A 14 2.41 -15.75 -12.68
CA ILE A 14 0.98 -15.42 -12.61
C ILE A 14 0.18 -16.41 -11.74
N GLY A 15 0.66 -17.65 -11.55
CA GLY A 15 0.00 -18.65 -10.71
C GLY A 15 -0.23 -18.19 -9.26
N HIS A 16 0.55 -17.21 -8.78
CA HIS A 16 0.42 -16.62 -7.45
C HIS A 16 -0.49 -15.39 -7.39
N MET A 17 -1.08 -14.95 -8.51
CA MET A 17 -1.92 -13.76 -8.55
C MET A 17 -3.11 -13.86 -7.58
N LEU A 18 -3.64 -15.07 -7.38
CA LEU A 18 -4.74 -15.33 -6.43
C LEU A 18 -4.32 -15.13 -4.97
N ALA A 19 -3.02 -15.15 -4.64
CA ALA A 19 -2.56 -14.93 -3.26
C ALA A 19 -2.95 -13.54 -2.74
N VAL A 20 -3.02 -12.53 -3.61
CA VAL A 20 -3.45 -11.18 -3.22
C VAL A 20 -4.91 -11.21 -2.73
N ASP A 21 -5.78 -11.88 -3.49
CA ASP A 21 -7.21 -11.88 -3.20
C ASP A 21 -7.60 -12.86 -2.09
N TYR A 22 -6.91 -14.00 -2.00
CA TYR A 22 -7.29 -15.09 -1.11
C TYR A 22 -6.44 -15.21 0.16
N ALA A 23 -5.26 -14.59 0.21
CA ALA A 23 -4.43 -14.58 1.43
C ALA A 23 -4.33 -13.17 2.03
N LEU A 24 -3.98 -12.17 1.23
CA LEU A 24 -3.71 -10.83 1.74
C LEU A 24 -4.98 -10.05 2.10
N LYS A 25 -6.00 -10.02 1.24
CA LYS A 25 -7.26 -9.31 1.53
C LYS A 25 -7.95 -9.81 2.81
N PRO A 26 -8.04 -11.12 3.12
CA PRO A 26 -8.59 -11.61 4.39
C PRO A 26 -7.84 -11.12 5.64
N VAL A 27 -6.51 -11.00 5.56
CA VAL A 27 -5.69 -10.46 6.65
C VAL A 27 -5.96 -8.97 6.84
N LEU A 28 -6.02 -8.20 5.75
CA LEU A 28 -6.35 -6.77 5.81
C LEU A 28 -7.75 -6.51 6.39
N ALA A 29 -8.73 -7.35 6.05
CA ALA A 29 -10.07 -7.28 6.63
C ALA A 29 -10.04 -7.52 8.15
N SER A 30 -9.22 -8.47 8.60
CA SER A 30 -9.02 -8.76 10.03
C SER A 30 -8.35 -7.61 10.79
N LEU A 31 -7.48 -6.84 10.11
CA LEU A 31 -6.85 -5.61 10.64
C LEU A 31 -7.76 -4.37 10.56
N LYS A 32 -9.04 -4.55 10.27
CA LYS A 32 -10.05 -3.47 10.15
C LYS A 32 -9.66 -2.42 9.10
N ALA A 33 -9.02 -2.84 8.00
CA ALA A 33 -8.87 -1.98 6.84
C ALA A 33 -10.27 -1.58 6.34
N GLN A 34 -10.53 -0.28 6.28
CA GLN A 34 -11.89 0.22 6.02
C GLN A 34 -12.17 0.39 4.52
N GLU A 35 -11.11 0.51 3.72
CA GLU A 35 -11.19 0.51 2.27
C GLU A 35 -9.91 -0.12 1.75
N VAL A 36 -10.08 -1.24 1.05
CA VAL A 36 -8.99 -1.96 0.38
C VAL A 36 -9.23 -1.78 -1.11
N LEU A 37 -8.32 -1.08 -1.78
CA LEU A 37 -8.41 -0.83 -3.22
C LEU A 37 -8.05 -2.08 -4.02
N GLN A 38 -8.32 -2.04 -5.32
CA GLN A 38 -7.78 -3.02 -6.24
C GLN A 38 -6.26 -2.95 -6.19
N GLY A 39 -5.63 -4.09 -5.90
CA GLY A 39 -4.19 -4.16 -5.77
C GLY A 39 -3.47 -4.29 -7.10
N VAL A 40 -2.17 -4.03 -7.09
CA VAL A 40 -1.29 -4.26 -8.24
C VAL A 40 -0.47 -5.52 -7.98
N PHE A 41 -0.61 -6.48 -8.89
CA PHE A 41 0.27 -7.64 -8.97
C PHE A 41 1.27 -7.44 -10.12
N ALA A 42 2.56 -7.63 -9.82
CA ALA A 42 3.64 -7.66 -10.78
C ALA A 42 4.24 -9.06 -10.87
N ASP A 43 4.44 -9.56 -12.09
CA ASP A 43 5.34 -10.69 -12.29
C ASP A 43 6.79 -10.20 -12.11
N ASP A 44 7.65 -10.98 -11.45
CA ASP A 44 9.03 -10.56 -11.16
C ASP A 44 9.82 -10.23 -12.44
N SER A 45 9.46 -10.81 -13.60
CA SER A 45 10.09 -10.49 -14.90
C SER A 45 9.81 -9.07 -15.39
N LEU A 46 8.78 -8.40 -14.85
CA LEU A 46 8.40 -7.03 -15.19
C LEU A 46 9.17 -5.97 -14.38
N ILE A 47 10.04 -6.40 -13.47
CA ILE A 47 10.81 -5.52 -12.59
C ILE A 47 12.28 -5.89 -12.69
N THR A 48 13.10 -4.99 -13.22
CA THR A 48 14.56 -5.17 -13.26
C THR A 48 15.24 -4.31 -12.21
N ASP A 49 16.44 -4.74 -11.83
CA ASP A 49 17.34 -3.94 -10.99
C ASP A 49 16.77 -3.63 -9.59
N TYR A 50 16.08 -4.60 -8.98
CA TYR A 50 15.53 -4.54 -7.60
C TYR A 50 16.52 -4.05 -6.53
N GLN A 51 17.82 -4.25 -6.77
CA GLN A 51 18.91 -3.91 -5.85
C GLN A 51 19.31 -2.43 -5.94
N THR A 52 18.82 -1.71 -6.94
CA THR A 52 19.14 -0.30 -7.19
C THR A 52 17.86 0.53 -7.21
N PHE A 53 17.97 1.79 -6.75
CA PHE A 53 16.86 2.72 -6.78
C PHE A 53 17.17 3.89 -7.72
N PRO A 54 16.28 4.20 -8.68
CA PRO A 54 14.98 3.55 -8.91
C PRO A 54 15.11 2.18 -9.60
N ALA A 55 14.23 1.25 -9.25
CA ALA A 55 14.04 0.01 -10.01
C ALA A 55 13.40 0.34 -11.37
N THR A 56 13.74 -0.42 -12.40
CA THR A 56 13.14 -0.23 -13.73
C THR A 56 11.94 -1.16 -13.88
N LEU A 57 10.80 -0.58 -14.27
CA LEU A 57 9.54 -1.30 -14.45
C LEU A 57 9.24 -1.42 -15.94
N ASP A 58 8.63 -2.55 -16.33
CA ASP A 58 7.95 -2.65 -17.62
C ASP A 58 6.94 -1.50 -17.77
N PRO A 59 6.82 -0.85 -18.94
CA PRO A 59 5.94 0.29 -19.13
C PRO A 59 4.47 0.03 -18.75
N ALA A 60 3.95 -1.17 -19.04
CA ALA A 60 2.56 -1.49 -18.72
C ALA A 60 2.37 -1.70 -17.21
N LEU A 61 3.38 -2.21 -16.51
CA LEU A 61 3.38 -2.28 -15.04
C LEU A 61 3.43 -0.87 -14.44
N ALA A 62 4.29 0.01 -14.98
CA ALA A 62 4.42 1.38 -14.51
C ALA A 62 3.11 2.16 -14.65
N GLU A 63 2.41 2.03 -15.79
CA GLU A 63 1.11 2.66 -16.03
C GLU A 63 0.07 2.18 -15.02
N ARG A 64 -0.11 0.87 -14.86
CA ARG A 64 -1.04 0.27 -13.89
C ARG A 64 -0.73 0.70 -12.45
N LEU A 65 0.56 0.77 -12.09
CA LEU A 65 0.99 1.24 -10.78
C LEU A 65 0.61 2.71 -10.58
N ASN A 66 0.85 3.56 -11.58
CA ASN A 66 0.52 4.97 -11.52
C ASN A 66 -1.00 5.19 -11.38
N GLU A 67 -1.81 4.50 -12.18
CA GLU A 67 -3.28 4.54 -12.06
C GLU A 67 -3.76 4.14 -10.66
N SER A 68 -3.15 3.10 -10.09
CA SER A 68 -3.50 2.61 -8.76
C SER A 68 -3.09 3.59 -7.66
N LEU A 69 -1.93 4.26 -7.82
CA LEU A 69 -1.47 5.32 -6.92
C LEU A 69 -2.35 6.56 -7.00
N GLU A 70 -2.81 6.95 -8.20
CA GLU A 70 -3.77 8.05 -8.37
C GLU A 70 -5.10 7.74 -7.66
N ASN A 71 -5.63 6.53 -7.85
CA ASN A 71 -6.83 6.07 -7.16
C ASN A 71 -6.65 6.07 -5.63
N PHE A 72 -5.47 5.65 -5.16
CA PHE A 72 -5.12 5.68 -3.74
C PHE A 72 -5.02 7.11 -3.19
N TYR A 73 -4.39 8.02 -3.93
CA TYR A 73 -4.29 9.43 -3.57
C TYR A 73 -5.67 10.09 -3.47
N LEU A 74 -6.56 9.80 -4.43
CA LEU A 74 -7.95 10.28 -4.40
C LEU A 74 -8.71 9.70 -3.19
N ALA A 75 -8.52 8.42 -2.87
CA ALA A 75 -9.14 7.79 -1.70
C ALA A 75 -8.68 8.41 -0.38
N LEU A 76 -7.38 8.70 -0.25
CA LEU A 76 -6.84 9.43 0.90
C LEU A 76 -7.41 10.85 0.98
N SER A 77 -7.52 11.55 -0.15
CA SER A 77 -8.01 12.94 -0.20
C SER A 77 -9.48 13.06 0.20
N ARG A 78 -10.31 12.09 -0.17
CA ARG A 78 -11.71 12.01 0.30
C ARG A 78 -11.81 11.81 1.81
N ARG A 79 -10.81 11.15 2.40
CA ARG A 79 -10.71 10.89 3.84
C ARG A 79 -9.77 11.90 4.50
N ARG A 80 -10.17 13.18 4.49
CA ARG A 80 -9.54 14.16 5.37
C ARG A 80 -9.59 13.61 6.81
N PRO A 81 -8.46 13.44 7.52
CA PRO A 81 -8.49 12.92 8.86
C PRO A 81 -9.38 13.83 9.71
N VAL A 82 -10.27 13.25 10.52
CA VAL A 82 -10.65 13.94 11.76
C VAL A 82 -9.32 14.13 12.48
N ALA A 83 -8.90 15.38 12.65
CA ALA A 83 -7.68 15.70 13.36
C ALA A 83 -7.76 14.99 14.71
N THR A 84 -6.97 13.93 14.87
CA THR A 84 -6.75 13.36 16.19
C THR A 84 -5.96 14.44 16.90
N PRO A 85 -6.47 15.06 17.99
CA PRO A 85 -5.66 16.02 18.72
C PRO A 85 -4.39 15.27 19.09
N ALA A 86 -3.25 15.78 18.60
CA ALA A 86 -1.96 15.19 18.85
C ALA A 86 -1.85 14.99 20.37
N ALA A 87 -1.74 13.74 20.80
CA ALA A 87 -1.46 13.45 22.20
C ALA A 87 -0.21 14.25 22.53
N SER A 88 -0.38 15.27 23.39
CA SER A 88 0.71 16.09 23.88
C SER A 88 1.72 15.14 24.52
N LEU A 89 2.81 14.87 23.82
CA LEU A 89 3.96 14.20 24.40
C LEU A 89 4.58 15.21 25.36
N SER A 90 4.08 15.19 26.60
CA SER A 90 4.61 15.92 27.73
C SER A 90 6.07 15.50 27.90
N ALA A 91 6.99 16.33 27.39
CA ALA A 91 8.39 16.26 27.76
C ALA A 91 8.51 16.64 29.25
N GLN A 92 8.28 15.67 30.14
CA GLN A 92 8.71 15.72 31.54
C GLN A 92 9.79 14.66 31.75
N VAL A 93 11.00 15.05 31.36
CA VAL A 93 12.29 14.46 31.75
C VAL A 93 13.18 15.71 31.87
N LEU A 94 13.82 16.09 32.96
CA LEU A 94 14.16 15.50 34.24
C LEU A 94 14.50 16.69 35.17
N ARG A 95 13.92 16.78 36.37
CA ARG A 95 14.46 17.61 37.47
C ARG A 95 14.87 16.65 38.57
N VAL A 96 16.18 16.37 38.67
CA VAL A 96 16.91 16.13 39.93
C VAL A 96 18.33 16.63 39.69
#